data_AF-A0A222FJ02-F1
#
_entry.id   AF-A0A222FJ02-F1
#
_cell.length_a   1.000
_cell.length_b   1.000
_cell.length_c   1.000
_cell.angle_alpha   90.00
_cell.angle_beta   90.00
_cell.angle_gamma   90.00
#
_symmetry.space_group_name_H-M   'P 1'
#
loop_
_entity.id
_entity.type
_entity.pdbx_description
1 polymer ?
#
loop_
_entity_poly.entity_id
_entity_poly.type
_entity_poly.pdbx_seq_one_letter_code
_entity_poly.pdbx_strand_id
1 'polypeptide(L)'
;MKLALALALLLMLGWGWRSSIDVQQLPAHSAPLQPADTGHSQASASQTSISAAAPAPVQSPASAVKEADSVAPTPADNWLPNAEAVASLAHARVNGDARAPALSETVQRSAPTMDELADHDLYLAYEQRQDKQLKRAYVEAAQVKTAELQSWIAKGRQYGISDAQIAQAQRKLQGIQAMAAELQQQHPDLLNEEFRPQQTPWLQMQSADASNSVQTQTQP
;
A
#
# COMPACT_ATOMS: atom_id res chain seq x y z
N MET A 1 -44.19 1.81 -11.29
CA MET A 1 -42.75 2.09 -11.57
C MET A 1 -41.89 1.23 -10.66
N LYS A 2 -41.74 -0.05 -10.99
CA LYS A 2 -41.11 -1.08 -10.14
C LYS A 2 -40.09 -1.90 -10.94
N LEU A 3 -39.34 -1.26 -11.84
CA LEU A 3 -38.50 -1.97 -12.81
C LEU A 3 -37.25 -1.19 -13.28
N ALA A 4 -36.82 -0.16 -12.55
CA ALA A 4 -35.66 0.66 -12.93
C ALA A 4 -34.58 0.76 -11.85
N LEU A 5 -34.57 -0.15 -10.87
CA LEU A 5 -33.59 -0.14 -9.78
C LEU A 5 -32.97 -1.52 -9.53
N ALA A 6 -32.79 -2.30 -10.59
CA ALA A 6 -32.12 -3.60 -10.55
C ALA A 6 -30.68 -3.54 -11.12
N LEU A 7 -30.16 -2.34 -11.45
CA LEU A 7 -28.87 -2.19 -12.13
C LEU A 7 -27.91 -1.19 -11.46
N ALA A 8 -27.96 -1.09 -10.13
CA ALA A 8 -26.93 -0.42 -9.34
C ALA A 8 -26.34 -1.34 -8.27
N LEU A 9 -26.50 -2.67 -8.43
CA LEU A 9 -26.07 -3.68 -7.47
C LEU A 9 -24.83 -4.48 -7.93
N LEU A 10 -24.09 -3.98 -8.94
CA LEU A 10 -22.99 -4.71 -9.56
C LEU A 10 -21.68 -3.89 -9.69
N LEU A 11 -21.47 -2.89 -8.84
CA LEU A 11 -20.25 -2.05 -8.87
C LEU A 11 -19.65 -1.77 -7.48
N MET A 12 -19.78 -2.73 -6.55
CA MET A 12 -19.05 -2.73 -5.27
C MET A 12 -18.56 -4.15 -4.90
N LEU A 13 -18.28 -5.00 -5.89
CA LEU A 13 -17.48 -6.21 -5.72
C LEU A 13 -16.16 -6.00 -6.43
N GLY A 14 -15.20 -5.41 -5.72
CA GLY A 14 -13.87 -5.22 -6.28
C GLY A 14 -13.10 -4.18 -5.51
N TRP A 15 -12.83 -4.45 -4.24
CA TRP A 15 -11.60 -4.08 -3.54
C TRP A 15 -11.51 -4.95 -2.30
N GLY A 16 -11.16 -6.22 -2.54
CA GLY A 16 -10.72 -7.13 -1.48
C GLY A 16 -9.36 -6.69 -0.96
N TRP A 17 -9.33 -5.79 0.02
CA TRP A 17 -8.21 -5.73 0.96
C TRP A 17 -8.40 -6.87 1.96
N ARG A 18 -8.00 -8.07 1.54
CA ARG A 18 -7.79 -9.21 2.42
C ARG A 18 -6.41 -9.04 3.07
N SER A 19 -6.36 -8.19 4.09
CA SER A 19 -5.24 -8.14 5.03
C SER A 19 -5.78 -8.64 6.36
N SER A 20 -5.72 -9.95 6.57
CA SER A 20 -5.69 -10.49 7.93
C SER A 20 -4.33 -10.12 8.50
N ILE A 21 -4.18 -8.88 8.99
CA ILE A 21 -3.13 -8.61 9.96
C ILE A 21 -3.71 -9.12 11.29
N ASP A 22 -3.43 -10.39 11.58
CA ASP A 22 -3.52 -10.90 12.93
C ASP A 22 -2.45 -10.17 13.74
N VAL A 23 -2.84 -9.09 14.43
CA VAL A 23 -2.02 -8.35 15.41
C VAL A 23 -1.90 -9.16 16.71
N GLN A 24 -1.72 -10.48 16.61
CA GLN A 24 -1.57 -11.38 17.74
C GLN A 24 -0.54 -12.46 17.44
N GLN A 25 0.70 -12.07 17.13
CA GLN A 25 1.87 -12.92 17.39
C GLN A 25 3.17 -12.12 17.20
N LEU A 26 3.55 -11.35 18.22
CA LEU A 26 4.97 -11.11 18.46
C LEU A 26 5.48 -12.23 19.39
N PRO A 27 6.31 -13.16 18.89
CA PRO A 27 6.99 -14.10 19.76
C PRO A 27 8.08 -13.36 20.53
N ALA A 28 7.90 -13.20 21.84
CA ALA A 28 8.96 -12.80 22.76
C ALA A 28 10.05 -13.90 22.79
N HIS A 29 11.13 -13.72 22.04
CA HIS A 29 12.35 -14.51 22.19
C HIS A 29 13.53 -13.58 22.46
N SER A 30 13.66 -13.18 23.72
CA SER A 30 14.93 -12.72 24.27
C SER A 30 15.74 -13.96 24.67
N ALA A 31 16.57 -14.48 23.75
CA ALA A 31 17.55 -15.50 24.08
C ALA A 31 18.95 -14.84 24.16
N PRO A 32 19.68 -14.95 25.29
CA PRO A 32 21.00 -14.35 25.42
C PRO A 32 22.04 -15.17 24.65
N LEU A 33 22.87 -14.47 23.86
CA LEU A 33 24.01 -15.04 23.12
C LEU A 33 25.11 -15.45 24.12
N GLN A 34 25.41 -16.75 24.19
CA GLN A 34 26.64 -17.26 24.79
C GLN A 34 27.72 -17.43 23.72
N PRO A 35 29.01 -17.19 24.03
CA PRO A 35 30.10 -17.30 23.06
C PRO A 35 30.45 -18.78 22.81
N ALA A 36 30.47 -19.19 21.55
CA ALA A 36 30.85 -20.54 21.14
C ALA A 36 32.39 -20.67 21.05
N ASP A 37 32.89 -21.61 21.84
CA ASP A 37 34.25 -22.14 21.86
C ASP A 37 34.59 -22.93 20.58
N THR A 38 35.85 -22.88 20.21
CA THR A 38 36.50 -23.56 19.10
C THR A 38 36.52 -25.08 19.26
N GLY A 39 36.01 -25.82 18.26
CA GLY A 39 36.19 -27.26 18.15
C GLY A 39 35.94 -27.77 16.74
N HIS A 40 37.00 -28.22 16.06
CA HIS A 40 36.94 -28.83 14.73
C HIS A 40 36.59 -30.32 14.82
N SER A 41 35.70 -30.82 13.95
CA SER A 41 35.89 -32.06 13.19
C SER A 41 34.81 -32.26 12.11
N GLN A 42 35.31 -32.39 10.87
CA GLN A 42 34.85 -33.12 9.67
C GLN A 42 33.43 -33.72 9.60
N ALA A 43 32.81 -33.97 8.44
CA ALA A 43 32.92 -33.54 7.04
C ALA A 43 31.83 -34.37 6.33
N SER A 44 30.98 -33.74 5.52
CA SER A 44 30.30 -34.43 4.41
C SER A 44 29.90 -33.39 3.38
N ALA A 45 30.78 -33.17 2.41
CA ALA A 45 30.58 -32.25 1.29
C ALA A 45 30.07 -33.04 0.08
N SER A 46 28.88 -32.69 -0.39
CA SER A 46 28.42 -33.05 -1.73
C SER A 46 28.59 -31.82 -2.62
N GLN A 47 29.56 -31.90 -3.52
CA GLN A 47 29.91 -30.87 -4.52
C GLN A 47 28.98 -31.00 -5.72
N THR A 48 28.36 -29.89 -6.15
CA THR A 48 27.73 -29.79 -7.47
C THR A 48 28.64 -28.98 -8.37
N SER A 49 29.34 -29.69 -9.24
CA SER A 49 30.16 -29.14 -10.32
C SER A 49 29.29 -28.61 -11.45
N ILE A 50 29.45 -27.33 -11.79
CA ILE A 50 29.00 -26.75 -13.05
C ILE A 50 30.02 -27.08 -14.15
N SER A 51 29.55 -27.61 -15.29
CA SER A 51 30.37 -27.76 -16.50
C SER A 51 29.55 -27.43 -17.75
N ALA A 52 30.12 -26.51 -18.54
CA ALA A 52 29.59 -25.98 -19.79
C ALA A 52 29.87 -26.92 -20.98
N ALA A 53 29.01 -26.91 -22.01
CA ALA A 53 29.38 -27.05 -23.44
C ALA A 53 28.15 -26.90 -24.36
N ALA A 54 28.36 -26.21 -25.49
CA ALA A 54 27.38 -25.87 -26.53
C ALA A 54 27.18 -26.99 -27.60
N PRO A 55 26.17 -26.89 -28.49
CA PRO A 55 25.71 -28.00 -29.35
C PRO A 55 26.00 -27.82 -30.86
N ALA A 56 25.99 -28.93 -31.60
CA ALA A 56 25.68 -29.04 -33.04
C ALA A 56 25.56 -30.53 -33.43
N PRO A 57 25.01 -30.92 -34.60
CA PRO A 57 23.89 -30.37 -35.39
C PRO A 57 22.84 -31.46 -35.71
N VAL A 58 21.65 -31.11 -36.22
CA VAL A 58 20.80 -32.08 -36.93
C VAL A 58 20.37 -31.54 -38.29
N GLN A 59 20.62 -32.37 -39.29
CA GLN A 59 20.31 -32.16 -40.69
C GLN A 59 18.80 -32.30 -40.95
N SER A 60 18.34 -31.52 -41.92
CA SER A 60 17.01 -31.58 -42.53
C SER A 60 16.93 -32.73 -43.56
N PRO A 61 15.75 -33.31 -43.81
CA PRO A 61 15.29 -33.25 -45.18
C PRO A 61 13.78 -33.00 -45.38
N ALA A 62 13.54 -32.34 -46.52
CA ALA A 62 12.44 -32.55 -47.46
C ALA A 62 11.02 -32.08 -47.09
N SER A 63 10.77 -30.83 -47.47
CA SER A 63 9.68 -30.35 -48.32
C SER A 63 8.48 -31.27 -48.59
N ALA A 64 7.29 -30.79 -48.22
CA ALA A 64 6.15 -30.73 -49.13
C ALA A 64 5.35 -29.45 -48.85
N VAL A 65 5.39 -28.52 -49.81
CA VAL A 65 4.71 -27.23 -49.80
C VAL A 65 3.20 -27.42 -49.89
N LYS A 66 2.44 -26.68 -49.08
CA LYS A 66 1.12 -26.20 -49.52
C LYS A 66 0.96 -24.75 -49.10
N GLU A 67 1.01 -23.89 -50.12
CA GLU A 67 0.73 -22.47 -50.06
C GLU A 67 -0.68 -22.24 -49.49
N ALA A 68 -0.76 -21.54 -48.37
CA ALA A 68 -1.97 -20.92 -47.88
C ALA A 68 -1.57 -19.56 -47.30
N ASP A 69 -1.75 -18.56 -48.16
CA ASP A 69 -2.11 -17.18 -47.84
C ASP A 69 -2.40 -16.92 -46.35
N SER A 70 -1.46 -16.24 -45.68
CA SER A 70 -1.56 -15.47 -44.43
C SER A 70 -0.17 -15.39 -43.83
N VAL A 71 0.53 -14.27 -44.03
CA VAL A 71 1.81 -13.99 -43.37
C VAL A 71 1.53 -13.82 -41.87
N ALA A 72 1.62 -14.91 -41.13
CA ALA A 72 1.77 -14.87 -39.69
C ALA A 72 3.17 -14.31 -39.37
N PRO A 73 3.30 -13.28 -38.52
CA PRO A 73 4.60 -12.79 -38.11
C PRO A 73 5.37 -13.87 -37.33
N THR A 74 6.62 -14.09 -37.70
CA THR A 74 7.54 -15.03 -37.05
C THR A 74 7.95 -14.55 -35.65
N PRO A 75 8.23 -15.45 -34.68
CA PRO A 75 8.34 -15.08 -33.25
C PRO A 75 9.63 -14.35 -32.84
N ALA A 76 10.47 -13.92 -33.78
CA ALA A 76 11.81 -13.39 -33.49
C ALA A 76 11.97 -11.87 -33.69
N ASP A 77 11.06 -11.19 -34.39
CA ASP A 77 11.10 -9.73 -34.60
C ASP A 77 10.32 -8.93 -33.53
N ASN A 78 9.70 -9.61 -32.58
CA ASN A 78 8.76 -9.04 -31.61
C ASN A 78 9.42 -8.51 -30.30
N TRP A 79 10.74 -8.28 -30.29
CA TRP A 79 11.45 -7.72 -29.13
C TRP A 79 11.59 -6.18 -29.18
N LEU A 80 11.43 -5.58 -30.36
CA LEU A 80 11.48 -4.13 -30.49
C LEU A 80 10.20 -3.53 -29.91
N PRO A 81 10.27 -2.70 -28.85
CA PRO A 81 9.09 -2.07 -28.29
C PRO A 81 8.46 -1.17 -29.36
N ASN A 82 7.12 -1.18 -29.43
CA ASN A 82 6.37 -0.34 -30.35
C ASN A 82 6.78 1.13 -30.18
N ALA A 83 7.29 1.75 -31.23
CA ALA A 83 7.81 3.12 -31.22
C ALA A 83 6.75 4.15 -30.78
N GLU A 84 5.48 3.94 -31.16
CA GLU A 84 4.37 4.80 -30.76
C GLU A 84 4.07 4.66 -29.26
N ALA A 85 4.14 3.45 -28.71
CA ALA A 85 3.97 3.21 -27.28
C ALA A 85 5.09 3.85 -26.45
N VAL A 86 6.34 3.77 -26.94
CA VAL A 86 7.50 4.43 -26.29
C VAL A 86 7.35 5.95 -26.34
N ALA A 87 6.94 6.52 -27.47
CA ALA A 87 6.68 7.95 -27.61
C ALA A 87 5.55 8.42 -26.67
N SER A 88 4.47 7.63 -26.57
CA SER A 88 3.36 7.89 -25.65
C SER A 88 3.82 7.90 -24.18
N LEU A 89 4.61 6.90 -23.75
CA LEU A 89 5.19 6.84 -22.41
C LEU A 89 6.11 8.02 -22.12
N ALA A 90 6.98 8.40 -23.07
CA ALA A 90 7.88 9.53 -22.91
C ALA A 90 7.11 10.86 -22.74
N HIS A 91 6.03 11.06 -23.51
CA HIS A 91 5.16 12.22 -23.37
C HIS A 91 4.42 12.22 -22.03
N ALA A 92 3.84 11.09 -21.62
CA ALA A 92 3.13 10.97 -20.35
C ALA A 92 4.04 11.18 -19.13
N ARG A 93 5.34 10.84 -19.22
CA ARG A 93 6.31 11.10 -18.14
C ARG A 93 6.49 12.60 -17.86
N VAL A 94 6.45 13.42 -18.90
CA VAL A 94 6.69 14.88 -18.79
C VAL A 94 5.39 15.63 -18.50
N ASN A 95 4.32 15.26 -19.20
CA ASN A 95 3.05 16.01 -19.20
C ASN A 95 1.93 15.35 -18.39
N GLY A 96 2.13 14.12 -17.91
CA GLY A 96 1.08 13.27 -17.36
C GLY A 96 0.26 12.55 -18.44
N ASP A 97 -0.51 11.53 -18.05
CA ASP A 97 -1.56 10.93 -18.88
C ASP A 97 -2.91 11.59 -18.53
N ALA A 98 -3.60 12.17 -19.52
CA ALA A 98 -4.90 12.82 -19.32
C ALA A 98 -6.00 11.84 -18.86
N ARG A 99 -5.81 10.53 -19.07
CA ARG A 99 -6.70 9.48 -18.58
C ARG A 99 -6.43 9.11 -17.11
N ALA A 100 -5.30 9.53 -16.55
CA ALA A 100 -5.01 9.30 -15.14
C ALA A 100 -5.88 10.23 -14.28
N PRO A 101 -6.46 9.74 -13.17
CA PRO A 101 -7.11 10.62 -12.21
C PRO A 101 -6.09 11.61 -11.64
N ALA A 102 -6.55 12.82 -11.34
CA ALA A 102 -5.70 13.82 -10.70
C ALA A 102 -5.16 13.27 -9.37
N LEU A 103 -3.84 13.33 -9.19
CA LEU A 103 -3.19 12.93 -7.96
C LEU A 103 -3.32 14.06 -6.94
N SER A 104 -3.50 13.70 -5.66
CA SER A 104 -3.38 14.65 -4.57
C SER A 104 -1.96 15.21 -4.48
N GLU A 105 -1.82 16.41 -3.93
CA GLU A 105 -0.51 16.96 -3.62
C GLU A 105 0.30 16.00 -2.76
N THR A 106 1.56 15.76 -3.17
CA THR A 106 2.48 14.94 -2.38
C THR A 106 3.02 15.79 -1.24
N VAL A 107 2.70 15.41 -0.01
CA VAL A 107 3.28 16.05 1.18
C VAL A 107 4.70 15.55 1.32
N GLN A 108 5.66 16.46 1.19
CA GLN A 108 7.06 16.06 1.24
C GLN A 108 7.49 15.81 2.69
N ARG A 109 8.01 14.60 2.94
CA ARG A 109 8.63 14.28 4.22
C ARG A 109 9.88 15.15 4.41
N SER A 110 10.09 15.65 5.63
CA SER A 110 11.34 16.30 6.01
C SER A 110 12.48 15.29 5.91
N ALA A 111 13.43 15.53 5.01
CA ALA A 111 14.64 14.72 4.92
C ALA A 111 15.59 15.02 6.10
N PRO A 112 16.47 14.08 6.50
CA PRO A 112 17.51 14.37 7.46
C PRO A 112 18.46 15.44 6.90
N THR A 113 18.94 16.31 7.79
CA THR A 113 19.97 17.31 7.45
C THR A 113 21.32 16.63 7.20
N MET A 114 22.28 17.34 6.58
CA MET A 114 23.62 16.79 6.36
C MET A 114 24.37 16.50 7.66
N ASP A 115 24.17 17.33 8.68
CA ASP A 115 24.77 17.12 10.01
C ASP A 115 24.16 15.89 10.68
N GLU A 116 22.83 15.72 10.60
CA GLU A 116 22.15 14.52 11.09
C GLU A 116 22.54 13.27 10.32
N LEU A 117 22.87 13.37 9.04
CA LEU A 117 23.31 12.21 8.25
C LEU A 117 24.77 11.83 8.55
N ALA A 118 25.57 12.79 8.99
CA ALA A 118 26.98 12.60 9.32
C ALA A 118 27.20 12.06 10.76
N ASP A 119 26.25 12.26 11.67
CA ASP A 119 26.34 11.85 13.07
C ASP A 119 25.21 10.86 13.43
N HIS A 120 25.60 9.71 13.99
CA HIS A 120 24.68 8.65 14.36
C HIS A 120 23.64 9.08 15.41
N ASP A 121 24.04 9.81 16.45
CA ASP A 121 23.15 10.19 17.55
C ASP A 121 22.13 11.23 17.07
N LEU A 122 22.56 12.14 16.20
CA LEU A 122 21.68 13.10 15.54
C LEU A 122 20.70 12.41 14.58
N TYR A 123 21.15 11.40 13.84
CA TYR A 123 20.29 10.59 12.99
C TYR A 123 19.20 9.85 13.80
N LEU A 124 19.58 9.24 14.92
CA LEU A 124 18.63 8.57 15.81
C LEU A 124 17.58 9.54 16.36
N ALA A 125 17.98 10.76 16.73
CA ALA A 125 17.04 11.79 17.16
C ALA A 125 16.07 12.18 16.04
N TYR A 126 16.55 12.30 14.80
CA TYR A 126 15.69 12.54 13.63
C TYR A 126 14.66 11.41 13.44
N GLU A 127 15.07 10.13 13.50
CA GLU A 127 14.18 8.99 13.34
C GLU A 127 13.11 8.95 14.45
N GLN A 128 13.49 9.23 15.70
CA GLN A 128 12.53 9.33 16.81
C GLN A 128 11.50 10.43 16.59
N ARG A 129 11.89 11.57 16.01
CA ARG A 129 10.94 12.63 15.63
C ARG A 129 10.01 12.16 14.52
N GLN A 130 10.50 11.48 13.49
CA GLN A 130 9.65 10.96 12.41
C GLN A 130 8.62 9.95 12.93
N ASP A 131 9.05 9.03 13.80
CA ASP A 131 8.18 8.03 14.42
C ASP A 131 7.08 8.67 15.27
N LYS A 132 7.43 9.65 16.11
CA LYS A 132 6.44 10.41 16.89
C LYS A 132 5.44 11.15 15.98
N GLN A 133 5.90 11.74 14.87
CA GLN A 133 5.03 12.44 13.93
C GLN A 133 4.01 11.49 13.29
N LEU A 134 4.48 10.30 12.89
CA LEU A 134 3.62 9.26 12.34
C LEU A 134 2.54 8.81 13.36
N LYS A 135 2.95 8.54 14.60
CA LYS A 135 2.04 8.11 15.68
C LYS A 135 0.99 9.17 15.99
N ARG A 136 1.39 10.44 16.09
CA ARG A 136 0.46 11.56 16.27
C ARG A 136 -0.54 11.63 15.11
N ALA A 137 -0.06 11.58 13.88
CA ALA A 137 -0.92 11.68 12.70
C ALA A 137 -1.94 10.54 12.64
N TYR A 138 -1.56 9.32 13.07
CA TYR A 138 -2.50 8.21 13.23
C TYR A 138 -3.58 8.54 14.26
N VAL A 139 -3.21 9.04 15.44
CA VAL A 139 -4.16 9.38 16.51
C VAL A 139 -5.14 10.46 16.05
N GLU A 140 -4.66 11.51 15.38
CA GLU A 140 -5.51 12.58 14.85
C GLU A 140 -6.45 12.05 13.75
N ALA A 141 -5.95 11.21 12.83
CA ALA A 141 -6.77 10.57 11.80
C ALA A 141 -7.81 9.61 12.37
N ALA A 142 -7.46 8.87 13.42
CA ALA A 142 -8.38 7.96 14.10
C ALA A 142 -9.57 8.71 14.70
N GLN A 143 -9.37 9.91 15.26
CA GLN A 143 -10.46 10.73 15.80
C GLN A 143 -11.48 11.10 14.72
N VAL A 144 -11.01 11.64 13.59
CA VAL A 144 -11.87 11.98 12.45
C VAL A 144 -12.57 10.74 11.91
N LYS A 145 -11.81 9.66 11.69
CA LYS A 145 -12.35 8.48 11.02
C LYS A 145 -13.35 7.71 11.86
N THR A 146 -13.14 7.64 13.17
CA THR A 146 -14.08 6.95 14.07
C THR A 146 -15.40 7.70 14.16
N ALA A 147 -15.41 9.03 14.13
CA ALA A 147 -16.64 9.83 14.07
C ALA A 147 -17.44 9.56 12.78
N GLU A 148 -16.76 9.51 11.62
CA GLU A 148 -17.39 9.14 10.35
C GLU A 148 -17.99 7.72 10.39
N LEU A 149 -17.23 6.74 10.89
CA LEU A 149 -17.68 5.36 10.99
C LEU A 149 -18.90 5.22 11.89
N GLN A 150 -18.99 5.98 13.00
CA GLN A 150 -20.20 6.00 13.84
C GLN A 150 -21.42 6.47 13.06
N SER A 151 -21.27 7.54 12.27
CA SER A 151 -22.34 8.07 11.41
C SER A 151 -22.78 7.04 10.36
N TRP A 152 -21.84 6.37 9.69
CA TRP A 152 -22.16 5.34 8.70
C TRP A 152 -22.79 4.09 9.31
N ILE A 153 -22.37 3.68 10.50
CA ILE A 153 -23.02 2.57 11.22
C ILE A 153 -24.47 2.93 11.54
N ALA A 154 -24.73 4.15 12.00
CA ALA A 154 -26.09 4.62 12.29
C ALA A 154 -26.96 4.64 11.01
N LYS A 155 -26.45 5.19 9.91
CA LYS A 155 -27.11 5.17 8.60
C LYS A 155 -27.35 3.75 8.10
N GLY A 156 -26.35 2.87 8.19
CA GLY A 156 -26.45 1.48 7.75
C GLY A 156 -27.57 0.70 8.44
N ARG A 157 -27.81 0.96 9.74
CA ARG A 157 -28.95 0.39 10.47
C ARG A 157 -30.29 0.85 9.91
N GLN A 158 -30.41 2.13 9.52
CA GLN A 158 -31.64 2.68 8.91
C GLN A 158 -31.90 2.11 7.52
N TYR A 159 -30.85 1.81 6.75
CA TYR A 159 -30.94 1.26 5.40
C TYR A 159 -31.03 -0.28 5.36
N GLY A 160 -31.14 -0.95 6.50
CA GLY A 160 -31.34 -2.41 6.56
C GLY A 160 -30.07 -3.24 6.29
N ILE A 161 -28.87 -2.70 6.54
CA ILE A 161 -27.64 -3.48 6.54
C ILE A 161 -27.72 -4.57 7.61
N SER A 162 -27.29 -5.79 7.29
CA SER A 162 -27.37 -6.94 8.21
C SER A 162 -26.58 -6.72 9.50
N ASP A 163 -27.08 -7.26 10.60
CA ASP A 163 -26.44 -7.16 11.93
C ASP A 163 -25.00 -7.68 11.95
N ALA A 164 -24.69 -8.74 11.17
CA ALA A 164 -23.34 -9.28 11.08
C ALA A 164 -22.33 -8.25 10.50
N GLN A 165 -22.76 -7.47 9.51
CA GLN A 165 -21.94 -6.41 8.90
C GLN A 165 -21.83 -5.20 9.84
N ILE A 166 -22.91 -4.83 10.51
CA ILE A 166 -22.88 -3.78 11.55
C ILE A 166 -21.90 -4.16 12.67
N ALA A 167 -21.96 -5.41 13.15
CA ALA A 167 -21.05 -5.91 14.18
C ALA A 167 -19.59 -5.91 13.70
N GLN A 168 -19.33 -6.23 12.44
CA GLN A 168 -17.99 -6.14 11.86
C GLN A 168 -17.48 -4.69 11.84
N ALA A 169 -18.33 -3.74 11.43
CA ALA A 169 -17.97 -2.32 11.44
C ALA A 169 -17.67 -1.82 12.86
N GLN A 170 -18.46 -2.24 13.85
CA GLN A 170 -18.23 -1.91 15.26
C GLN A 170 -16.91 -2.48 15.78
N ARG A 171 -16.57 -3.73 15.45
CA ARG A 171 -15.26 -4.31 15.82
C ARG A 171 -14.09 -3.51 15.25
N LYS A 172 -14.20 -3.07 13.99
CA LYS A 172 -13.17 -2.22 13.37
C LYS A 172 -13.05 -0.86 14.06
N LEU A 173 -14.18 -0.24 14.38
CA LEU A 173 -14.22 1.01 15.15
C LEU A 173 -13.52 0.84 16.50
N GLN A 174 -13.83 -0.22 17.24
CA GLN A 174 -13.18 -0.51 18.52
C GLN A 174 -11.68 -0.73 18.37
N GLY A 175 -11.23 -1.44 17.33
CA GLY A 175 -9.80 -1.66 17.07
C GLY A 175 -9.04 -0.35 16.82
N ILE A 176 -9.60 0.56 16.03
CA ILE A 176 -8.99 1.88 15.77
C ILE A 176 -8.91 2.70 17.07
N GLN A 177 -9.98 2.70 17.87
CA GLN A 177 -10.00 3.42 19.15
C GLN A 177 -9.00 2.84 20.15
N ALA A 178 -8.91 1.52 20.24
CA ALA A 178 -7.97 0.83 21.14
C ALA A 178 -6.52 1.15 20.78
N MET A 179 -6.17 1.07 19.50
CA MET A 179 -4.81 1.41 19.05
C MET A 179 -4.47 2.88 19.28
N ALA A 180 -5.41 3.79 19.00
CA ALA A 180 -5.18 5.22 19.28
C ALA A 180 -4.99 5.50 20.78
N ALA A 181 -5.77 4.84 21.64
CA ALA A 181 -5.63 4.95 23.09
C ALA A 181 -4.30 4.36 23.58
N GLU A 182 -3.89 3.21 23.05
CA GLU A 182 -2.60 2.59 23.37
C GLU A 182 -1.42 3.51 23.03
N LEU A 183 -1.43 4.12 21.84
CA LEU A 183 -0.39 5.06 21.42
C LEU A 183 -0.32 6.28 22.35
N GLN A 184 -1.46 6.82 22.78
CA GLN A 184 -1.50 7.93 23.73
C GLN A 184 -0.98 7.54 25.12
N GLN A 185 -1.27 6.31 25.56
CA GLN A 185 -0.79 5.81 26.85
C GLN A 185 0.72 5.57 26.84
N GLN A 186 1.26 4.99 25.76
CA GLN A 186 2.68 4.71 25.60
C GLN A 186 3.51 5.98 25.38
N HIS A 187 2.90 7.00 24.78
CA HIS A 187 3.55 8.26 24.44
C HIS A 187 2.67 9.46 24.83
N PRO A 188 2.64 9.81 26.13
CA PRO A 188 1.75 10.86 26.64
C PRO A 188 2.06 12.26 26.08
N ASP A 189 3.25 12.44 25.51
CA ASP A 189 3.71 13.68 24.88
C ASP A 189 3.29 13.84 23.40
N LEU A 190 2.66 12.83 22.77
CA LEU A 190 2.29 12.87 21.34
C LEU A 190 1.40 14.05 20.95
N LEU A 191 0.50 14.46 21.85
CA LEU A 191 -0.51 15.50 21.58
C LEU A 191 -0.06 16.89 22.03
N ASN A 192 1.19 17.05 22.48
CA ASN A 192 1.73 18.35 22.85
C ASN A 192 1.81 19.28 21.63
N GLU A 193 1.37 20.53 21.77
CA GLU A 193 1.28 21.48 20.65
C GLU A 193 2.66 21.88 20.10
N GLU A 194 3.70 21.80 20.93
CA GLU A 194 5.11 22.02 20.55
C GLU A 194 5.58 21.07 19.43
N PHE A 195 5.00 19.87 19.38
CA PHE A 195 5.35 18.84 18.41
C PHE A 195 4.42 18.83 17.18
N ARG A 196 3.55 19.84 17.03
CA ARG A 196 2.68 19.92 15.87
C ARG A 196 3.54 20.14 14.62
N PRO A 197 3.56 19.20 13.66
CA PRO A 197 4.26 19.44 12.41
C PRO A 197 3.64 20.67 11.72
N GLN A 198 4.45 21.39 10.94
CA GLN A 198 3.99 22.47 10.07
C GLN A 198 3.03 21.87 9.02
N GLN A 199 1.76 21.77 9.41
CA GLN A 199 0.62 21.22 8.68
C GLN A 199 0.78 19.74 8.30
N THR A 200 -0.30 18.97 8.48
CA THR A 200 -0.45 17.62 7.94
C THR A 200 -1.50 17.73 6.83
N PRO A 201 -1.14 18.18 5.60
CA PRO A 201 -2.12 18.60 4.60
C PRO A 201 -3.12 17.49 4.24
N TRP A 202 -2.67 16.22 4.27
CA TRP A 202 -3.51 15.07 3.98
C TRP A 202 -4.59 14.81 5.04
N LEU A 203 -4.39 15.22 6.29
CA LEU A 203 -5.40 15.15 7.34
C LEU A 203 -6.49 16.21 7.11
N GLN A 204 -6.08 17.40 6.64
CA GLN A 204 -6.97 18.51 6.33
C GLN A 204 -7.85 18.21 5.10
N MET A 205 -7.32 17.52 4.09
CA MET A 205 -8.06 17.17 2.88
C MET A 205 -9.31 16.30 3.18
N GLN A 206 -9.22 15.36 4.14
CA GLN A 206 -10.38 14.55 4.55
C GLN A 206 -11.43 15.39 5.30
N SER A 207 -11.01 16.34 6.13
CA SER A 207 -11.93 17.24 6.83
C SER A 207 -12.67 18.24 5.91
N ALA A 208 -12.02 18.66 4.82
CA ALA A 208 -12.60 19.55 3.82
C ALA A 208 -13.68 18.84 2.99
N ASP A 209 -13.45 17.58 2.61
CA ASP A 209 -14.41 16.78 1.85
C ASP A 209 -15.63 16.41 2.72
N ALA A 210 -15.42 16.14 4.01
CA ALA A 210 -16.49 15.93 4.98
C ALA A 210 -17.39 17.18 5.16
N SER A 211 -16.82 18.38 5.08
CA SER A 211 -17.59 19.64 5.19
C SER A 211 -18.36 19.97 3.90
N ASN A 212 -17.81 19.63 2.73
CA ASN A 212 -18.45 19.90 1.44
C ASN A 212 -19.58 18.90 1.13
N SER A 213 -19.46 17.66 1.62
CA SER A 213 -20.49 16.61 1.47
C SER A 213 -21.77 16.87 2.25
N VAL A 214 -21.77 17.79 3.23
CA VAL A 214 -22.96 18.17 4.01
C VAL A 214 -23.75 19.30 3.32
N GLN A 215 -23.13 20.11 2.45
CA GLN A 215 -23.78 21.27 1.83
C GLN A 215 -24.55 20.95 0.54
N THR A 216 -24.24 19.85 -0.15
CA THR A 216 -24.92 19.48 -1.41
C THR A 216 -26.26 18.77 -1.23
N GLN A 217 -26.68 18.52 0.02
CA GLN A 217 -27.95 17.85 0.35
C GLN A 217 -28.97 18.79 1.00
N THR A 218 -28.98 20.07 0.62
CA THR A 218 -30.10 20.98 0.93
C THR A 218 -30.26 22.00 -0.19
N GLN A 219 -30.85 21.60 -1.31
CA GLN A 219 -31.56 22.53 -2.20
C GLN A 219 -32.91 21.90 -2.59
N PRO A 220 -33.99 22.71 -2.57
CA PRO A 220 -35.38 22.25 -2.65
C PRO A 220 -35.76 21.62 -3.98
#